data_AF-A0A1V5KTN2-F1
#
_entry.id   AF-A0A1V5KTN2-F1
#
_cell.length_a   1.000
_cell.length_b   1.000
_cell.length_c   1.000
_cell.angle_alpha   90.00
_cell.angle_beta   90.00
_cell.angle_gamma   90.00
#
_symmetry.space_group_name_H-M   'P 1'
#
loop_
_entity.id
_entity.type
_entity.pdbx_description
1 polymer ?
#
loop_
_entity_poly.entity_id
_entity_poly.type
_entity_poly.pdbx_seq_one_letter_code
_entity_poly.pdbx_strand_id
1 'polypeptide(L)' 'MFEVNLSLFVAIGVYTGIAFIVLLWVYYDRVGKTIHQEKRDRVIFHCVRCGHLYTDRKGVEDAVCPRCGMDNIKLRF' A
#
# COMPACT_ATOMS: atom_id res chain seq x y z
N MET A 1 31.03 1.07 -42.16
CA MET A 1 30.16 2.20 -41.79
C MET A 1 28.75 1.66 -41.66
N PHE A 2 28.15 1.67 -40.47
CA PHE A 2 26.77 1.22 -40.29
C PHE A 2 25.81 2.25 -40.89
N GLU A 3 25.12 1.91 -41.98
CA GLU A 3 23.98 2.69 -42.46
C GLU A 3 22.78 2.41 -41.55
N VAL A 4 22.74 3.09 -40.41
CA VAL A 4 21.59 3.04 -39.51
C VAL A 4 20.42 3.76 -40.18
N ASN A 5 19.39 3.00 -40.54
CA ASN A 5 18.15 3.56 -41.05
C ASN A 5 17.55 4.52 -40.02
N LEU A 6 17.18 5.72 -40.46
CA LEU A 6 16.52 6.73 -39.62
C LEU A 6 15.28 6.15 -38.92
N SER A 7 14.55 5.27 -39.60
CA SER A 7 13.41 4.54 -39.04
C SER A 7 13.79 3.65 -37.85
N LEU A 8 14.92 2.94 -37.91
CA LEU A 8 15.43 2.13 -36.81
C LEU A 8 15.83 3.00 -35.62
N PHE A 9 16.49 4.15 -35.87
CA PHE A 9 16.89 5.07 -34.80
C PHE A 9 15.67 5.64 -34.05
N VAL A 10 14.65 6.08 -34.79
CA VAL A 10 13.40 6.59 -34.22
C VAL A 10 12.66 5.49 -33.45
N ALA A 11 12.57 4.29 -34.02
CA ALA A 11 11.91 3.17 -33.36
C ALA A 11 12.58 2.83 -32.02
N ILE A 12 13.91 2.75 -31.99
CA ILE A 12 14.66 2.49 -30.75
C ILE A 12 14.38 3.57 -29.71
N GLY A 13 14.43 4.85 -30.10
CA GLY A 13 14.15 5.97 -29.17
C GLY A 13 12.75 5.89 -28.55
N VAL A 14 11.74 5.59 -29.36
CA VAL A 14 10.35 5.41 -28.88
C VAL A 14 10.23 4.23 -27.94
N TYR A 15 10.78 3.06 -28.30
CA TYR A 15 10.73 1.87 -27.45
C TYR A 15 11.47 2.08 -26.13
N THR A 16 12.62 2.76 -26.14
CA THR A 16 13.35 3.10 -24.91
C THR A 16 12.54 4.05 -24.03
N GLY A 17 11.89 5.07 -24.61
CA GLY A 17 11.02 5.98 -23.87
C GLY A 17 9.84 5.26 -23.21
N ILE A 18 9.16 4.38 -23.95
CA ILE A 18 8.07 3.55 -23.42
C ILE A 18 8.57 2.64 -22.31
N ALA A 19 9.69 1.95 -22.53
CA ALA A 19 10.29 1.06 -21.52
C ALA A 19 10.63 1.82 -20.23
N PHE A 20 11.16 3.04 -20.34
CA PHE A 20 11.48 3.88 -19.19
C PHE A 20 10.21 4.26 -18.39
N ILE A 21 9.15 4.69 -19.08
CA ILE A 21 7.87 5.03 -18.44
C ILE A 21 7.27 3.81 -17.74
N VAL A 22 7.29 2.64 -18.38
CA VAL A 22 6.78 1.39 -17.79
C VAL A 22 7.60 0.98 -16.57
N LEU A 23 8.93 1.07 -16.63
CA LEU A 23 9.81 0.79 -15.49
C LEU A 23 9.53 1.73 -14.32
N LEU A 24 9.38 3.03 -14.61
CA LEU A 24 9.04 4.03 -13.61
C LEU A 24 7.70 3.71 -12.96
N TRP A 25 6.68 3.39 -13.76
CA TRP A 25 5.35 3.02 -13.27
C TRP A 25 5.40 1.79 -12.38
N VAL A 26 6.09 0.72 -12.79
CA VAL A 26 6.27 -0.49 -11.98
C VAL A 26 7.03 -0.20 -10.69
N TYR A 27 8.06 0.64 -10.73
CA TYR A 27 8.81 1.05 -9.55
C TYR A 27 7.88 1.77 -8.55
N TYR A 28 7.13 2.77 -8.99
CA TYR A 28 6.22 3.51 -8.12
C TYR A 28 5.01 2.70 -7.65
N ASP A 29 4.46 1.80 -8.47
CA ASP A 29 3.39 0.90 -8.05
C ASP A 29 3.87 -0.04 -6.93
N ARG A 30 5.10 -0.55 -7.01
CA ARG A 30 5.68 -1.37 -5.94
C ARG A 30 6.00 -0.59 -4.67
N VAL A 31 6.62 0.59 -4.79
CA VAL A 31 6.93 1.45 -3.63
C VAL A 31 5.65 2.00 -2.98
N GLY A 32 4.62 2.31 -3.77
CA GLY A 32 3.34 2.78 -3.26
C GLY A 32 2.60 1.72 -2.46
N LYS A 33 2.69 0.45 -2.88
CA LYS A 33 2.02 -0.68 -2.19
C LYS A 33 2.56 -0.92 -0.78
N THR A 34 3.86 -0.77 -0.54
CA THR A 34 4.43 -0.98 0.80
C THR A 34 4.03 0.13 1.77
N ILE A 35 4.04 1.39 1.34
CA ILE A 35 3.68 2.54 2.18
C ILE A 35 2.17 2.59 2.50
N HIS A 36 1.30 2.11 1.60
CA HIS A 36 -0.15 2.09 1.82
C HIS A 36 -0.63 0.90 2.67
N GLN A 37 0.05 -0.25 2.61
CA GLN A 37 -0.32 -1.41 3.42
C GLN A 37 -0.10 -1.16 4.92
N GLU A 38 1.00 -0.49 5.29
CA GLU A 38 1.26 -0.11 6.68
C GLU A 38 0.21 0.84 7.27
N LYS A 39 -0.43 1.68 6.45
CA LYS A 39 -1.49 2.60 6.90
C LYS A 39 -2.88 1.97 6.93
N ARG A 40 -3.20 0.99 6.07
CA ARG A 40 -4.52 0.33 6.02
C ARG A 40 -4.69 -0.82 7.01
N ASP A 41 -3.61 -1.26 7.65
CA ASP A 41 -3.64 -2.37 8.60
C ASP A 41 -3.85 -1.90 10.05
N ARG A 42 -4.71 -0.90 10.22
CA ARG A 42 -5.22 -0.49 11.53
C ARG A 42 -6.69 -0.86 11.63
N VAL A 43 -7.00 -1.73 12.58
CA VAL A 43 -8.38 -2.11 12.89
C VAL A 43 -8.88 -1.12 13.94
N ILE A 44 -10.04 -0.53 13.68
CA ILE A 44 -10.71 0.35 14.63
C ILE A 44 -11.51 -0.53 15.58
N PHE A 45 -11.21 -0.43 16.87
CA PHE A 45 -11.95 -1.08 17.94
C PHE A 45 -12.85 -0.06 18.63
N HIS A 46 -14.05 -0.51 19.00
CA HIS A 46 -15.01 0.25 19.79
C HIS A 46 -15.23 -0.46 21.12
N CYS A 47 -14.92 0.20 22.23
CA CYS A 47 -15.14 -0.39 23.55
C CYS A 47 -16.61 -0.37 23.95
N VAL A 48 -17.19 -1.54 24.28
CA VAL A 48 -18.60 -1.68 24.67
C VAL A 48 -18.90 -1.03 26.03
N ARG A 49 -17.90 -0.94 26.92
CA ARG A 49 -18.09 -0.38 28.28
C ARG A 49 -17.96 1.13 28.35
N CYS A 50 -17.01 1.73 27.63
CA CYS A 50 -16.72 3.16 27.74
C CYS A 50 -16.99 3.96 26.45
N GLY A 51 -17.38 3.30 25.35
CA GLY A 51 -17.66 3.94 24.06
C GLY A 51 -16.44 4.56 23.38
N HIS A 52 -15.23 4.31 23.89
CA HIS A 52 -14.00 4.87 23.33
C HIS A 52 -13.62 4.12 22.05
N LEU A 53 -13.39 4.86 20.96
CA LEU A 53 -12.81 4.34 19.73
C LEU A 53 -11.29 4.42 19.76
N TYR A 54 -10.62 3.34 19.42
CA TYR A 54 -9.16 3.27 19.35
C TYR A 54 -8.73 2.40 18.17
N THR A 55 -7.48 2.54 17.74
CA THR A 55 -6.92 1.77 16.64
C THR A 55 -5.83 0.86 17.14
N ASP A 56 -5.84 -0.40 16.70
CA ASP A 56 -4.77 -1.34 16.99
C ASP A 56 -4.27 -2.02 15.71
N ARG A 57 -3.15 -2.75 15.80
CA ARG A 57 -2.53 -3.48 14.70
C ARG A 57 -3.50 -4.53 14.15
N LYS A 58 -3.57 -4.65 12.82
CA LYS A 58 -4.34 -5.70 12.15
C LYS A 58 -3.77 -7.08 12.49
N GLY A 59 -4.66 -8.03 12.77
CA GLY A 59 -4.32 -9.41 13.13
C GLY A 59 -4.50 -9.72 14.62
N VAL A 60 -4.81 -8.71 15.43
CA VAL A 60 -5.17 -8.90 16.83
C VAL A 60 -6.68 -9.20 16.91
N GLU A 61 -7.05 -10.35 17.47
CA GLU A 61 -8.46 -10.75 17.68
C GLU A 61 -9.06 -10.00 18.90
N ASP A 62 -8.23 -9.66 19.90
CA ASP A 62 -8.64 -9.09 21.19
C ASP A 62 -7.75 -7.89 21.57
N ALA A 63 -8.34 -6.73 21.81
CA ALA A 63 -7.58 -5.52 22.14
C ALA A 63 -8.06 -4.90 23.46
N VAL A 64 -7.13 -4.63 24.37
CA VAL A 64 -7.41 -4.01 25.67
C VAL A 64 -7.66 -2.51 25.48
N CYS A 65 -8.80 -2.03 25.97
CA CYS A 65 -9.10 -0.60 25.92
C CYS A 65 -8.13 0.18 26.83
N PRO A 66 -7.43 1.21 26.31
CA PRO A 66 -6.46 1.99 27.10
C PRO A 66 -7.12 2.83 28.21
N ARG A 67 -8.45 3.00 28.17
CA ARG A 67 -9.17 3.86 29.12
C ARG A 67 -9.79 3.09 30.28
N CYS A 68 -10.30 1.89 30.04
CA CYS A 68 -11.02 1.11 31.05
C CYS A 68 -10.41 -0.27 31.34
N GLY A 69 -9.36 -0.67 30.60
CA GLY A 69 -8.68 -1.95 30.79
C GLY A 69 -9.51 -3.18 30.40
N MET A 70 -10.67 -2.98 29.76
CA MET A 70 -11.51 -4.08 29.29
C MET A 70 -10.93 -4.68 28.02
N ASP A 71 -10.91 -6.01 27.96
CA ASP A 71 -10.59 -6.76 26.76
C ASP A 71 -11.79 -6.75 25.81
N ASN A 72 -11.65 -6.12 24.63
CA ASN A 72 -12.71 -6.08 23.64
C ASN A 72 -12.36 -7.02 22.48
N ILE A 73 -13.23 -8.00 22.25
CA ILE A 73 -13.15 -8.89 21.10
C ILE A 73 -13.52 -8.13 19.82
N LYS A 74 -12.85 -8.48 18.72
CA LYS A 74 -13.16 -7.94 17.39
C LYS A 74 -14.57 -8.34 16.95
N LEU A 75 -15.40 -7.35 16.61
CA LEU A 75 -16.71 -7.57 16.02
C LEU A 75 -16.55 -8.24 14.64
N ARG A 76 -16.98 -9.50 14.52
CA ARG A 76 -17.19 -10.17 13.23
C ARG A 76 -18.62 -9.84 12.78
N PHE A 77 -18.74 -9.13 11.68
CA PHE A 77 -20.02 -8.91 10.98
C PHE A 77 -20.20 -9.98 9.90
#